data_AF-A0AAV2R0V9-F1
#
_entry.id   AF-A0AAV2R0V9-F1
#
_cell.length_a   1.000
_cell.length_b   1.000
_cell.length_c   1.000
_cell.angle_alpha   90.00
_cell.angle_beta   90.00
_cell.angle_gamma   90.00
#
_symmetry.space_group_name_H-M   'P 1'
#
loop_
_entity.id
_entity.type
_entity.pdbx_description
1 polymer ?
#
loop_
_entity_poly.entity_id
_entity_poly.type
_entity_poly.pdbx_seq_one_letter_code
_entity_poly.pdbx_strand_id
1 'polypeptide(L)'
;QFFYLRLVFDKMSNMTTFGDKCRALFYGPGWVPGSPRLGDLSTLPDERPQRPKYYPQLPLWLQGYIFMHYAVSLIVKIVLVENIKVFSYLTGFLFMAFLFITIGTVSAIYDGWWWAPLVEAIRCAAFGAYIAVFPFTNILFIDYSILVYMSFSTVIWMAQSTNILRVTLASLKEKVL
;
A
#
# COMPACT_ATOMS: atom_id res chain seq x y z
N GLN A 1 0.84 2.11 13.67
CA GLN A 1 1.65 2.99 14.54
C GLN A 1 0.80 3.81 15.53
N PHE A 2 -0.37 4.33 15.14
CA PHE A 2 -1.25 5.12 16.03
C PHE A 2 -1.85 4.37 17.22
N PHE A 3 -1.93 3.04 17.18
CA PHE A 3 -2.50 2.21 18.26
C PHE A 3 -1.84 2.47 19.63
N TYR A 4 -0.51 2.61 19.67
CA TYR A 4 0.23 2.83 20.91
C TYR A 4 0.16 4.28 21.42
N LEU A 5 -0.29 5.24 20.60
CA LEU A 5 -0.41 6.63 21.03
C LEU A 5 -1.47 6.80 22.11
N ARG A 6 -2.58 6.06 22.03
CA ARG A 6 -3.61 6.08 23.07
C ARG A 6 -3.03 5.71 24.43
N LEU A 7 -2.22 4.66 24.49
CA LEU A 7 -1.54 4.23 25.73
C LEU A 7 -0.56 5.29 26.26
N VAL A 8 0.13 6.01 25.37
CA VAL A 8 1.01 7.12 25.76
C VAL A 8 0.20 8.29 26.33
N PHE A 9 -0.95 8.63 25.73
CA PHE A 9 -1.83 9.67 26.25
C PHE A 9 -2.48 9.29 27.58
N ASP A 10 -2.96 8.05 27.73
CA ASP A 10 -3.52 7.55 28.99
C ASP A 10 -2.46 7.56 30.10
N LYS A 11 -1.22 7.18 29.78
CA LYS A 11 -0.09 7.27 30.70
C LYS A 11 0.21 8.71 31.10
N MET A 12 0.20 9.64 30.15
CA MET A 12 0.42 11.07 30.41
C MET A 12 -0.68 11.64 31.32
N SER A 13 -1.96 11.31 31.12
CA SER A 13 -3.04 11.80 31.97
C SER A 13 -2.94 11.32 33.42
N ASN A 14 -2.36 10.14 33.63
CA ASN A 14 -2.19 9.54 34.95
C ASN A 14 -0.98 10.08 35.74
N MET A 15 -0.16 10.96 35.16
CA MET A 15 0.98 11.58 35.86
C MET A 15 0.54 12.76 36.72
N THR A 16 1.13 12.89 37.90
CA THR A 16 0.78 13.90 38.91
C THR A 16 1.38 15.27 38.62
N THR A 17 2.65 15.33 38.19
CA THR A 17 3.34 16.60 37.93
C THR A 17 3.39 16.93 36.45
N PHE A 18 3.41 18.23 36.12
CA PHE A 18 3.56 18.69 34.73
C PHE A 18 4.89 18.22 34.12
N GLY A 19 5.97 18.20 34.91
CA GLY A 19 7.27 17.69 34.46
C GLY A 19 7.22 16.22 34.06
N ASP A 20 6.52 15.39 34.82
CA ASP A 20 6.39 13.97 34.52
C ASP A 20 5.44 13.71 33.34
N LYS A 21 4.45 14.58 33.10
CA LYS A 21 3.63 14.54 31.88
C LYS A 21 4.47 14.74 30.62
N CYS A 22 5.32 15.76 30.61
CA CYS A 22 6.23 16.02 29.50
C CYS A 22 7.21 14.84 29.31
N ARG A 23 7.80 14.35 30.40
CA ARG A 23 8.73 13.21 30.35
C ARG A 23 8.04 11.93 29.85
N ALA A 24 6.81 11.64 30.26
CA ALA A 24 6.06 10.49 29.77
C ALA A 24 5.81 10.53 28.26
N LEU A 25 5.63 11.73 27.67
CA LEU A 25 5.45 11.90 26.23
C LEU A 25 6.79 11.77 25.46
N PHE A 26 7.87 12.36 25.97
CA PHE A 26 9.14 12.44 25.24
C PHE A 26 10.11 11.28 25.50
N TYR A 27 10.03 10.63 26.66
CA TYR A 27 10.98 9.59 27.08
C TYR A 27 10.49 8.17 26.77
N GLY A 28 9.29 8.06 26.21
CA GLY A 28 8.74 6.82 25.68
C GLY A 28 7.98 5.98 26.71
N PRO A 29 7.41 4.85 26.25
CA PRO A 29 6.47 4.05 27.04
C PRO A 29 7.11 3.33 28.23
N GLY A 30 8.43 3.10 28.24
CA GLY A 30 9.14 2.47 29.37
C GLY A 30 9.50 3.40 30.54
N TRP A 31 9.35 4.72 30.39
CA TRP A 31 9.79 5.69 31.41
C TRP A 31 8.79 5.84 32.57
N VAL A 32 9.23 5.76 33.82
CA VAL A 32 8.42 6.03 35.03
C VAL A 32 9.08 7.10 35.92
N PRO A 33 8.32 7.82 36.77
CA PRO A 33 8.89 8.77 37.71
C PRO A 33 9.99 8.11 38.56
N GLY A 34 11.17 8.74 38.61
CA GLY A 34 12.35 8.19 39.29
C GLY A 34 13.25 7.29 38.43
N SER A 35 12.82 6.84 37.26
CA SER A 35 13.66 6.06 36.33
C SER A 35 14.53 6.94 35.42
N PRO A 36 15.67 6.42 34.92
CA PRO A 36 16.49 7.09 33.90
C PRO A 36 15.69 7.38 32.63
N ARG A 37 16.20 8.26 31.76
CA ARG A 37 15.50 8.69 30.52
C ARG A 37 14.99 7.52 29.66
N LEU A 38 15.68 6.38 29.60
CA LEU A 38 15.26 5.22 28.79
C LEU A 38 14.33 4.25 29.55
N GLY A 39 13.92 4.60 30.77
CA GLY A 39 13.30 3.66 31.70
C GLY A 39 14.32 2.70 32.28
N ASP A 40 13.83 1.73 33.05
CA ASP A 40 14.62 0.63 33.56
C ASP A 40 14.42 -0.60 32.67
N LEU A 41 15.42 -0.94 31.86
CA LEU A 41 15.38 -2.08 30.96
C LEU A 41 15.23 -3.41 31.69
N SER A 42 15.60 -3.49 32.97
CA SER A 42 15.45 -4.71 33.78
C SER A 42 13.99 -4.97 34.19
N THR A 43 13.15 -3.94 34.16
CA THR A 43 11.71 -4.03 34.48
C THR A 43 10.84 -4.31 33.26
N LEU A 44 11.41 -4.18 32.05
CA LEU A 44 10.70 -4.52 30.84
C LEU A 44 10.64 -6.04 30.71
N PRO A 45 9.45 -6.63 30.50
CA PRO A 45 9.39 -8.05 30.20
C PRO A 45 10.17 -8.31 28.90
N ASP A 46 10.95 -9.40 28.85
CA ASP A 46 11.67 -9.86 27.63
C ASP A 46 10.65 -10.45 26.63
N GLU A 47 9.64 -9.65 26.31
CA GLU A 47 8.70 -9.91 25.24
C GLU A 47 9.38 -9.48 23.96
N ARG A 48 10.23 -10.35 23.42
CA ARG A 48 10.48 -10.36 21.99
C ARG A 48 9.33 -11.15 21.39
N PRO A 49 8.22 -10.49 20.94
CA PRO A 49 7.21 -11.23 20.23
C PRO A 49 7.89 -11.92 19.07
N GLN A 50 7.79 -13.25 18.99
CA GLN A 50 8.21 -14.00 17.83
C GLN A 50 7.31 -13.56 16.68
N ARG A 51 7.70 -12.47 16.00
CA ARG A 51 6.99 -12.00 14.83
C ARG A 51 7.28 -13.00 13.73
N PRO A 52 6.27 -13.70 13.18
CA PRO A 52 6.49 -14.56 12.04
C PRO A 52 7.11 -13.70 10.94
N LYS A 53 8.22 -14.18 10.36
CA LYS A 53 8.88 -13.49 9.25
C LYS A 53 7.83 -13.32 8.14
N TYR A 54 7.67 -12.10 7.64
CA TYR A 54 6.79 -11.83 6.51
C TYR A 54 7.23 -12.70 5.33
N TYR A 55 6.36 -13.64 4.96
CA TYR A 55 6.56 -14.55 3.85
C TYR A 55 5.33 -14.47 2.97
N PRO A 56 5.37 -13.72 1.85
CA PRO A 56 4.25 -13.64 0.94
C PRO A 56 3.93 -15.05 0.43
N GLN A 57 2.72 -15.56 0.70
CA GLN A 57 2.29 -16.89 0.27
C GLN A 57 1.85 -16.92 -1.21
N LEU A 58 2.51 -16.14 -2.07
CA LEU A 58 2.19 -16.07 -3.50
C LEU A 58 2.98 -17.14 -4.26
N PRO A 59 2.36 -17.91 -5.17
CA PRO A 59 3.07 -18.86 -6.00
C PRO A 59 4.09 -18.13 -6.90
N LEU A 60 5.23 -18.76 -7.18
CA LEU A 60 6.37 -18.12 -7.88
C LEU A 60 5.99 -17.54 -9.26
N TRP A 61 5.10 -18.19 -10.01
CA TRP A 61 4.65 -17.69 -11.31
C TRP A 61 3.90 -16.35 -11.18
N LEU A 62 3.11 -16.19 -10.12
CA LEU A 62 2.33 -14.98 -9.87
C LEU A 62 3.24 -13.85 -9.41
N GLN A 63 4.27 -14.16 -8.61
CA GLN A 63 5.32 -13.20 -8.27
C GLN A 63 6.04 -12.70 -9.52
N GLY A 64 6.41 -13.61 -10.44
CA GLY A 64 7.03 -13.26 -11.72
C GLY A 64 6.12 -12.38 -12.59
N TYR A 65 4.83 -12.69 -12.67
CA TYR A 65 3.85 -11.86 -13.38
C TYR A 65 3.73 -10.46 -12.76
N ILE A 66 3.57 -10.36 -11.43
CA ILE A 66 3.45 -9.08 -10.73
C ILE A 66 4.72 -8.25 -10.93
N PHE A 67 5.89 -8.87 -10.86
CA PHE A 67 7.17 -8.20 -11.12
C PHE A 67 7.23 -7.61 -12.53
N MET A 68 6.91 -8.41 -13.55
CA MET A 68 6.86 -7.93 -14.94
C MET A 68 5.81 -6.85 -15.14
N HIS A 69 4.64 -6.99 -14.52
CA HIS A 69 3.56 -5.99 -14.58
C HIS A 69 3.96 -4.66 -13.96
N TYR A 70 4.68 -4.72 -12.85
CA TYR A 70 5.24 -3.54 -12.22
C TYR A 70 6.35 -2.92 -13.06
N ALA A 71 7.22 -3.72 -13.70
CA ALA A 71 8.26 -3.21 -14.60
C ALA A 71 7.67 -2.45 -15.79
N VAL A 72 6.63 -2.98 -16.45
CA VAL A 72 5.91 -2.26 -17.51
C VAL A 72 5.29 -0.97 -16.98
N SER A 73 4.68 -1.03 -15.80
CA SER A 73 4.12 0.15 -15.15
C SER A 73 5.20 1.19 -14.82
N LEU A 74 6.42 0.80 -14.45
CA LEU A 74 7.53 1.73 -14.23
C LEU A 74 7.94 2.46 -15.52
N ILE A 75 8.00 1.76 -16.65
CA ILE A 75 8.32 2.38 -17.95
C ILE A 75 7.28 3.46 -18.28
N VAL A 76 5.98 3.14 -18.12
CA VAL A 76 4.89 4.12 -18.29
C VAL A 76 5.08 5.34 -17.39
N LYS A 77 5.47 5.13 -16.12
CA LYS A 77 5.72 6.23 -15.18
C LYS A 77 6.88 7.11 -15.61
N ILE A 78 7.96 6.55 -16.13
CA ILE A 78 9.11 7.32 -16.61
C ILE A 78 8.67 8.27 -17.73
N VAL A 79 7.95 7.76 -18.72
CA VAL A 79 7.40 8.57 -19.82
C VAL A 79 6.48 9.68 -19.30
N LEU A 80 5.62 9.38 -18.32
CA LEU A 80 4.74 10.40 -17.71
C LEU A 80 5.52 11.49 -16.97
N VAL A 81 6.57 11.12 -16.24
CA VAL A 81 7.40 12.07 -15.49
C VAL A 81 8.18 12.98 -16.41
N GLU A 82 8.71 12.46 -17.53
CA GLU A 82 9.41 13.27 -18.54
C GLU A 82 8.50 14.33 -19.16
N ASN A 83 7.22 14.00 -19.36
CA ASN A 83 6.23 14.89 -19.97
C ASN A 83 5.46 15.77 -18.97
N ILE A 84 5.80 15.72 -17.68
CA ILE A 84 5.02 16.37 -16.61
C ILE A 84 4.90 17.89 -16.79
N LYS A 85 5.89 18.53 -17.40
CA LYS A 85 5.94 19.99 -17.65
C LYS A 85 4.97 20.45 -18.73
N VAL A 86 4.52 19.55 -19.59
CA VAL A 86 3.63 19.84 -20.72
C VAL A 86 2.15 19.70 -20.30
N PHE A 87 1.89 19.01 -19.19
CA PHE A 87 0.53 18.71 -18.74
C PHE A 87 -0.14 19.90 -18.05
N SER A 88 -1.47 19.97 -18.20
CA SER A 88 -2.30 20.89 -17.41
C SER A 88 -2.25 20.52 -15.92
N TYR A 89 -2.58 21.47 -15.03
CA TYR A 89 -2.60 21.21 -13.57
C TYR A 89 -3.50 20.02 -13.19
N LEU A 90 -4.67 19.90 -13.84
CA LEU A 90 -5.59 18.78 -13.60
C LEU A 90 -4.98 17.44 -14.05
N THR A 91 -4.42 17.40 -15.25
CA THR A 91 -3.78 16.22 -15.82
C THR A 91 -2.58 15.79 -14.96
N GLY A 92 -1.74 16.74 -14.53
CA GLY A 92 -0.61 16.49 -13.64
C GLY A 92 -1.04 15.93 -12.28
N PHE A 93 -2.12 16.46 -11.68
CA PHE A 93 -2.67 15.93 -10.43
C PHE A 93 -3.18 14.49 -10.59
N LEU A 94 -3.92 14.19 -11.67
CA LEU A 94 -4.40 12.84 -11.97
C LEU A 94 -3.23 11.86 -12.16
N PHE A 95 -2.17 12.28 -12.84
CA PHE A 95 -0.97 11.44 -12.97
C PHE A 95 -0.26 11.23 -11.64
N MET A 96 -0.14 12.25 -10.80
CA MET A 96 0.42 12.07 -9.46
C MET A 96 -0.40 11.05 -8.65
N ALA A 97 -1.74 11.16 -8.67
CA ALA A 97 -2.62 10.18 -8.04
C ALA A 97 -2.40 8.76 -8.62
N PHE A 98 -2.28 8.64 -9.95
CA PHE A 98 -1.98 7.37 -10.62
C PHE A 98 -0.65 6.75 -10.16
N LEU A 99 0.40 7.55 -9.96
CA LEU A 99 1.69 7.08 -9.44
C LEU A 99 1.54 6.46 -8.05
N PHE A 100 0.89 7.17 -7.13
CA PHE A 100 0.66 6.71 -5.76
C PHE A 100 -0.20 5.46 -5.73
N ILE A 101 -1.29 5.43 -6.50
CA ILE A 101 -2.16 4.27 -6.62
C ILE A 101 -1.36 3.06 -7.10
N THR A 102 -0.52 3.21 -8.13
CA THR A 102 0.26 2.08 -8.67
C THR A 102 1.23 1.48 -7.65
N ILE A 103 1.90 2.32 -6.84
CA ILE A 103 2.82 1.81 -5.81
C ILE A 103 2.02 1.18 -4.66
N GLY A 104 0.92 1.81 -4.27
CA GLY A 104 0.04 1.31 -3.22
C GLY A 104 -0.63 -0.01 -3.56
N THR A 105 -1.11 -0.18 -4.79
CA THR A 105 -1.77 -1.42 -5.24
C THR A 105 -0.82 -2.59 -5.26
N VAL A 106 0.42 -2.41 -5.75
CA VAL A 106 1.41 -3.49 -5.75
C VAL A 106 1.74 -3.95 -4.34
N SER A 107 1.98 -3.03 -3.41
CA SER A 107 2.18 -3.38 -2.00
C SER A 107 0.96 -4.12 -1.41
N ALA A 108 -0.25 -3.63 -1.70
CA ALA A 108 -1.49 -4.24 -1.22
C ALA A 108 -1.74 -5.64 -1.81
N ILE A 109 -1.31 -5.90 -3.06
CA ILE A 109 -1.36 -7.23 -3.68
C ILE A 109 -0.42 -8.19 -2.95
N TYR A 110 0.81 -7.76 -2.62
CA TYR A 110 1.76 -8.58 -1.84
C TYR A 110 1.24 -8.85 -0.43
N ASP A 111 0.55 -7.89 0.17
CA ASP A 111 -0.10 -8.03 1.48
C ASP A 111 -1.41 -8.83 1.45
N GLY A 112 -1.85 -9.30 0.28
CA GLY A 112 -3.03 -10.14 0.12
C GLY A 112 -4.36 -9.42 0.39
N TRP A 113 -4.40 -8.10 0.22
CA TRP A 113 -5.61 -7.32 0.49
C TRP A 113 -6.70 -7.61 -0.55
N TRP A 114 -7.92 -7.87 -0.08
CA TRP A 114 -9.03 -8.34 -0.91
C TRP A 114 -9.47 -7.33 -1.98
N TRP A 115 -9.30 -6.04 -1.74
CA TRP A 115 -9.68 -4.98 -2.67
C TRP A 115 -8.57 -4.65 -3.68
N ALA A 116 -7.32 -5.06 -3.45
CA ALA A 116 -6.17 -4.67 -4.26
C ALA A 116 -6.29 -5.09 -5.74
N PRO A 117 -6.74 -6.31 -6.08
CA PRO A 117 -6.96 -6.72 -7.47
C PRO A 117 -8.01 -5.87 -8.19
N LEU A 118 -9.06 -5.43 -7.48
CA LEU A 118 -10.11 -4.60 -8.07
C LEU A 118 -9.58 -3.21 -8.42
N VAL A 119 -8.82 -2.59 -7.50
CA VAL A 119 -8.20 -1.28 -7.75
C VAL A 119 -7.19 -1.37 -8.89
N GLU A 120 -6.45 -2.48 -9.00
CA GLU A 120 -5.52 -2.71 -10.11
C GLU A 120 -6.23 -2.87 -11.46
N ALA A 121 -7.37 -3.58 -11.49
CA ALA A 121 -8.21 -3.68 -12.69
C ALA A 121 -8.74 -2.31 -13.13
N ILE A 122 -9.26 -1.51 -12.20
CA ILE A 122 -9.73 -0.14 -12.47
C ILE A 122 -8.60 0.74 -12.98
N ARG A 123 -7.41 0.65 -12.37
CA ARG A 123 -6.22 1.39 -12.80
C ARG A 123 -5.81 1.05 -14.23
N CYS A 124 -5.74 -0.24 -14.58
CA CYS A 124 -5.40 -0.68 -15.92
C CYS A 124 -6.45 -0.24 -16.95
N ALA A 125 -7.74 -0.34 -16.61
CA ALA A 125 -8.83 0.08 -17.47
C ALA A 125 -8.82 1.60 -17.72
N ALA A 126 -8.64 2.40 -16.65
CA ALA A 126 -8.59 3.85 -16.74
C ALA A 126 -7.41 4.32 -17.59
N PHE A 127 -6.23 3.70 -17.43
CA PHE A 127 -5.06 4.04 -18.22
C PHE A 127 -5.17 3.57 -19.68
N GLY A 128 -5.75 2.39 -19.92
CA GLY A 128 -6.07 1.92 -21.27
C GLY A 128 -7.05 2.85 -21.99
N ALA A 129 -8.11 3.29 -21.31
CA ALA A 129 -9.06 4.27 -21.85
C ALA A 129 -8.38 5.62 -22.16
N TYR A 130 -7.43 6.05 -21.34
CA TYR A 130 -6.65 7.26 -21.59
C TYR A 130 -5.83 7.15 -22.89
N ILE A 131 -5.07 6.06 -23.07
CA ILE A 131 -4.26 5.81 -24.28
C ILE A 131 -5.13 5.67 -25.53
N ALA A 132 -6.35 5.13 -25.40
CA ALA A 132 -7.26 4.99 -26.53
C ALA A 132 -7.75 6.34 -27.10
N VAL A 133 -7.71 7.41 -26.30
CA VAL A 133 -8.15 8.76 -26.69
C VAL A 133 -6.96 9.67 -27.00
N PHE A 134 -5.85 9.54 -26.27
CA PHE A 134 -4.69 10.43 -26.39
C PHE A 134 -3.42 9.66 -26.78
N PRO A 135 -2.66 10.13 -27.79
CA PRO A 135 -1.38 9.52 -28.12
C PRO A 135 -0.40 9.71 -26.97
N PHE A 136 0.19 8.62 -26.48
CA PHE A 136 0.99 8.61 -25.26
C PHE A 136 2.49 8.82 -25.58
N THR A 137 3.04 8.01 -26.49
CA THR A 137 4.45 8.13 -26.93
C THR A 137 4.61 8.76 -28.30
N ASN A 138 3.50 9.03 -29.00
CA ASN A 138 3.46 9.38 -30.44
C ASN A 138 4.03 8.28 -31.37
N ILE A 139 4.38 7.11 -30.83
CA ILE A 139 4.81 5.93 -31.59
C ILE A 139 3.66 4.92 -31.54
N LEU A 140 2.91 4.83 -32.64
CA LEU A 140 1.69 4.01 -32.73
C LEU A 140 1.90 2.58 -32.24
N PHE A 141 2.99 1.94 -32.68
CA PHE A 141 3.28 0.55 -32.30
C PHE A 141 3.43 0.35 -30.78
N ILE A 142 4.07 1.30 -30.10
CA ILE A 142 4.27 1.23 -28.64
C ILE A 142 2.94 1.48 -27.92
N ASP A 143 2.19 2.49 -28.34
CA ASP A 143 0.90 2.84 -27.74
C ASP A 143 -0.11 1.69 -27.87
N TYR A 144 -0.20 1.05 -29.05
CA TYR A 144 -1.03 -0.15 -29.26
C TYR A 144 -0.57 -1.33 -28.41
N SER A 145 0.75 -1.54 -28.29
CA SER A 145 1.30 -2.64 -27.47
C SER A 145 0.95 -2.45 -25.99
N ILE A 146 1.06 -1.22 -25.47
CA ILE A 146 0.69 -0.88 -24.09
C ILE A 146 -0.83 -1.05 -23.90
N LEU A 147 -1.66 -0.61 -24.86
CA LEU A 147 -3.10 -0.75 -24.78
C LEU A 147 -3.53 -2.22 -24.71
N VAL A 148 -2.99 -3.08 -25.58
CA VAL A 148 -3.27 -4.52 -25.57
C VAL A 148 -2.84 -5.14 -24.23
N TYR A 149 -1.66 -4.77 -23.74
CA TYR A 149 -1.14 -5.24 -22.46
C TYR A 149 -2.03 -4.84 -21.27
N MET A 150 -2.46 -3.58 -21.21
CA MET A 150 -3.33 -3.05 -20.15
C MET A 150 -4.73 -3.65 -20.20
N SER A 151 -5.26 -3.88 -21.41
CA SER A 151 -6.55 -4.54 -21.61
C SER A 151 -6.52 -5.99 -21.12
N PHE A 152 -5.48 -6.73 -21.50
CA PHE A 152 -5.25 -8.10 -21.02
C PHE A 152 -5.10 -8.14 -19.49
N SER A 153 -4.31 -7.24 -18.92
CA SER A 153 -4.10 -7.14 -17.48
C SER A 153 -5.40 -6.83 -16.73
N THR A 154 -6.26 -5.97 -17.30
CA THR A 154 -7.58 -5.64 -16.73
C THR A 154 -8.44 -6.89 -16.60
N VAL A 155 -8.50 -7.73 -17.62
CA VAL A 155 -9.30 -8.97 -17.60
C VAL A 155 -8.77 -9.94 -16.53
N ILE A 156 -7.44 -10.12 -16.44
CA ILE A 156 -6.82 -10.97 -15.41
C ILE A 156 -7.17 -10.49 -14.02
N TRP A 157 -6.96 -9.21 -13.73
CA TRP A 157 -7.19 -8.66 -12.40
C TRP A 157 -8.67 -8.61 -12.03
N MET A 158 -9.55 -8.41 -13.02
CA MET A 158 -10.99 -8.52 -12.82
C MET A 158 -11.37 -9.95 -12.44
N ALA A 159 -10.89 -10.97 -13.16
CA ALA A 159 -11.14 -12.37 -12.82
C ALA A 159 -10.63 -12.70 -11.41
N GLN A 160 -9.40 -12.28 -11.09
CA GLN A 160 -8.79 -12.48 -9.78
C GLN A 160 -9.58 -11.80 -8.65
N SER A 161 -10.10 -10.59 -8.90
CA SER A 161 -10.93 -9.88 -7.91
C SER A 161 -12.21 -10.65 -7.57
N THR A 162 -12.89 -11.23 -8.57
CA THR A 162 -14.10 -12.02 -8.33
C THR A 162 -13.81 -13.29 -7.53
N ASN A 163 -12.68 -13.94 -7.79
CA ASN A 163 -12.26 -15.13 -7.03
C ASN A 163 -11.99 -14.81 -5.56
N ILE A 164 -11.24 -13.74 -5.30
CA ILE A 164 -10.92 -13.31 -3.93
C ILE A 164 -12.17 -12.85 -3.17
N LEU A 165 -13.06 -12.10 -3.83
CA LEU A 165 -14.34 -11.69 -3.23
C LEU A 165 -15.20 -12.91 -2.84
N ARG A 166 -15.29 -13.92 -3.70
CA ARG A 166 -16.02 -15.17 -3.40
C ARG A 166 -15.46 -15.88 -2.16
N VAL A 167 -14.13 -16.04 -2.09
CA VAL A 167 -13.46 -16.67 -0.94
C VAL A 167 -13.68 -15.85 0.35
N THR A 168 -13.56 -14.53 0.25
CA THR A 168 -13.74 -13.62 1.40
C THR A 168 -15.17 -13.70 1.92
N LEU A 169 -16.17 -13.62 1.04
CA LEU A 169 -17.58 -13.75 1.40
C LEU A 169 -17.91 -15.12 2.02
N ALA A 170 -17.34 -16.20 1.50
CA ALA A 170 -17.51 -17.53 2.09
C ALA A 170 -16.95 -17.60 3.52
N SER A 171 -15.75 -17.05 3.75
CA SER A 171 -15.13 -17.02 5.09
C SER A 171 -15.90 -16.15 6.10
N LEU A 172 -16.53 -15.07 5.64
CA LEU A 172 -17.38 -14.23 6.47
C LEU A 172 -18.67 -14.95 6.86
N LYS A 173 -19.26 -15.71 5.91
CA LYS A 173 -20.46 -16.51 6.17
C LYS A 173 -20.20 -17.60 7.21
N GLU A 174 -19.03 -18.25 7.17
CA GLU A 174 -18.63 -19.27 8.13
C GLU A 174 -18.41 -18.71 9.54
N LYS A 175 -17.88 -17.49 9.68
CA LYS A 175 -17.67 -16.84 10.99
C LYS A 175 -18.95 -16.33 11.66
N VAL A 176 -20.05 -16.22 10.91
CA VAL A 176 -21.34 -15.69 11.38
C VAL A 176 -22.29 -16.82 11.80
N LEU A 177 -22.01 -18.07 11.37
CA LEU A 177 -22.71 -19.29 11.78
C LEU A 177 -22.03 -19.93 13.00
#